data_AF-A0A7K9H8P2-F1
#
_entry.id   AF-A0A7K9H8P2-F1
#
_cell.length_a   1.000
_cell.length_b   1.000
_cell.length_c   1.000
_cell.angle_alpha   90.00
_cell.angle_beta   90.00
_cell.angle_gamma   90.00
#
_symmetry.space_group_name_H-M   'P 1'
#
loop_
_entity.id
_entity.type
_entity.pdbx_description
1 polymer ?
#
loop_
_entity_poly.entity_id
_entity_poly.type
_entity_poly.pdbx_seq_one_letter_code
_entity_poly.pdbx_strand_id
1 'polypeptide(L)'
;GVAENPMVKSVLDKTKHSVESMITTLDPGMVPYIKTGGELDIVVTSNKEVKVAAVRDAFQEVFGMAVVTGEAAQSSIAPQPVGYAAGLKGAQERIDSLRRTGVIHENQPAVSVESFIVELLPDKWFDIGCLIIEDPVNGIHLEAFTQATPVPLQYVQQAKSLTPQDYNLRWSGLLVTVGEVLEKNILNINRTDWHMVFTGMSRRQMIYSAAKALAGLYKQQLPPRTI
;
A
#
# COMPACT_ATOMS: atom_id res chain seq x y z
N GLY A 1 -15.58 0.12 80.17
CA GLY A 1 -15.21 -0.47 78.87
C GLY A 1 -16.50 -0.76 78.14
N VAL A 2 -16.70 -0.16 76.98
CA VAL A 2 -17.98 -0.12 76.26
C VAL A 2 -17.87 -0.94 74.97
N ALA A 3 -18.82 -1.88 74.83
CA ALA A 3 -19.56 -2.42 73.66
C ALA A 3 -18.89 -2.88 72.34
N GLU A 4 -19.29 -4.12 71.97
CA GLU A 4 -19.70 -4.74 70.68
C GLU A 4 -19.45 -4.09 69.29
N ASN A 5 -18.81 -4.89 68.39
CA ASN A 5 -19.13 -5.33 66.97
C ASN A 5 -19.73 -4.34 65.92
N PRO A 6 -19.85 -4.61 64.58
CA PRO A 6 -19.50 -5.80 63.77
C PRO A 6 -18.98 -5.56 62.30
N MET A 7 -18.37 -6.59 61.70
CA MET A 7 -18.54 -7.14 60.33
C MET A 7 -18.71 -6.26 59.03
N VAL A 8 -17.89 -6.63 58.02
CA VAL A 8 -18.04 -6.56 56.54
C VAL A 8 -17.70 -5.27 55.78
N LYS A 9 -16.58 -5.34 55.01
CA LYS A 9 -16.30 -4.85 53.63
C LYS A 9 -14.78 -4.62 53.56
N SER A 10 -13.95 -5.30 52.77
CA SER A 10 -14.08 -5.62 51.36
C SER A 10 -12.94 -6.58 50.96
N VAL A 11 -13.26 -7.54 50.09
CA VAL A 11 -12.29 -8.26 49.26
C VAL A 11 -11.98 -7.32 48.10
N LEU A 12 -10.74 -6.84 47.95
CA LEU A 12 -10.12 -6.03 46.87
C LEU A 12 -9.02 -5.20 47.59
N ASP A 13 -7.73 -5.49 47.50
CA ASP A 13 -6.96 -5.34 46.27
C ASP A 13 -5.67 -6.17 46.30
N LYS A 14 -5.51 -6.88 45.20
CA LYS A 14 -4.36 -7.69 44.81
C LYS A 14 -3.17 -6.80 44.47
N THR A 15 -2.00 -7.21 44.94
CA THR A 15 -0.73 -7.21 44.20
C THR A 15 -0.32 -5.89 43.52
N LYS A 16 0.32 -5.00 44.29
CA LYS A 16 1.22 -3.97 43.75
C LYS A 16 2.46 -4.65 43.15
N HIS A 17 2.41 -5.00 41.87
CA HIS A 17 3.59 -5.38 41.10
C HIS A 17 4.47 -4.16 40.83
N SER A 18 5.76 -4.34 41.10
CA SER A 18 6.86 -3.42 40.90
C SER A 18 6.89 -2.80 39.50
N VAL A 19 7.06 -1.49 39.43
CA VAL A 19 7.35 -0.75 38.21
C VAL A 19 8.87 -0.62 38.13
N GLU A 20 9.54 -1.43 37.30
CA GLU A 20 10.90 -1.15 36.86
C GLU A 20 10.82 -0.15 35.69
N SER A 21 11.11 1.12 35.98
CA SER A 21 11.29 2.13 34.94
C SER A 21 12.70 2.02 34.37
N MET A 22 12.86 1.32 33.25
CA MET A 22 14.06 1.48 32.42
C MET A 22 13.97 2.85 31.73
N ILE A 23 14.74 3.82 32.21
CA ILE A 23 14.92 5.11 31.56
C ILE A 23 16.02 4.93 30.51
N THR A 24 15.63 4.54 29.30
CA THR A 24 16.47 4.73 28.11
C THR A 24 16.19 6.14 27.59
N THR A 25 17.24 6.93 27.40
CA THR A 25 17.19 8.27 26.81
C THR A 25 16.74 8.13 25.35
N LEU A 26 15.43 8.16 25.16
CA LEU A 26 14.78 8.10 23.87
C LEU A 26 14.91 9.44 23.16
N ASP A 27 15.39 9.39 21.93
CA ASP A 27 15.22 10.50 20.99
C ASP A 27 13.71 10.79 20.86
N PRO A 28 13.24 12.04 21.05
CA PRO A 28 11.82 12.39 20.92
C PRO A 28 11.18 11.93 19.60
N GLY A 29 11.98 11.73 18.53
CA GLY A 29 11.53 11.16 17.26
C GLY A 29 11.18 9.65 17.29
N MET A 30 11.61 8.92 18.32
CA MET A 30 11.39 7.47 18.46
C MET A 30 10.21 7.10 19.36
N VAL A 31 9.54 8.09 19.96
CA VAL A 31 8.39 7.90 20.87
C VAL A 31 7.19 7.17 20.23
N PRO A 32 6.91 7.26 18.91
CA PRO A 32 5.87 6.44 18.30
C PRO A 32 6.23 4.94 18.25
N TYR A 33 7.52 4.58 18.23
CA TYR A 33 8.00 3.22 17.93
C TYR A 33 8.16 2.32 19.16
N ILE A 34 7.95 2.85 20.36
CA ILE A 34 8.06 2.09 21.62
C ILE A 34 6.68 1.73 22.21
N LYS A 35 5.60 2.27 21.63
CA LYS A 35 4.24 2.02 22.11
C LYS A 35 3.50 0.88 21.40
N THR A 36 4.16 0.12 20.53
CA THR A 36 3.53 -0.97 19.79
C THR A 36 4.10 -2.32 20.22
N GLY A 37 3.41 -2.99 21.13
CA GLY A 37 3.63 -4.40 21.45
C GLY A 37 3.27 -5.30 20.26
N GLY A 38 4.07 -5.27 19.18
CA GLY A 38 3.89 -6.12 18.00
C GLY A 38 2.87 -5.64 16.97
N GLU A 39 2.49 -4.36 16.96
CA GLU A 39 1.61 -3.74 15.95
C GLU A 39 2.45 -3.25 14.75
N LEU A 40 2.04 -3.65 13.54
CA LEU A 40 2.70 -3.28 12.30
C LEU A 40 2.17 -1.93 11.81
N ASP A 41 3.02 -0.94 11.67
CA ASP A 41 2.66 0.39 11.13
C ASP A 41 3.24 0.55 9.71
N ILE A 42 2.35 0.74 8.73
CA ILE A 42 2.68 0.83 7.30
C ILE A 42 2.03 2.05 6.68
N VAL A 43 2.80 2.76 5.84
CA VAL A 43 2.27 3.83 5.00
C VAL A 43 2.06 3.35 3.58
N VAL A 44 0.87 3.59 3.03
CA VAL A 44 0.60 3.43 1.60
C VAL A 44 0.94 4.74 0.89
N THR A 45 1.73 4.69 -0.19
CA THR A 45 2.15 5.89 -0.94
C THR A 45 1.05 6.41 -1.89
N SER A 46 -0.18 6.44 -1.40
CA SER A 46 -1.37 7.00 -2.05
C SER A 46 -2.40 7.34 -0.98
N ASN A 47 -3.14 8.43 -1.15
CA ASN A 47 -4.31 8.78 -0.32
C ASN A 47 -5.66 8.31 -0.92
N LYS A 48 -5.65 7.65 -2.08
CA LYS A 48 -6.86 7.09 -2.71
C LYS A 48 -7.35 5.88 -1.93
N GLU A 49 -8.58 5.94 -1.40
CA GLU A 49 -9.13 4.88 -0.54
C GLU A 49 -9.21 3.50 -1.23
N VAL A 50 -9.39 3.44 -2.54
CA VAL A 50 -9.35 2.17 -3.31
C VAL A 50 -8.03 1.42 -3.13
N LYS A 51 -6.90 2.14 -2.95
CA LYS A 51 -5.58 1.57 -2.70
C LYS A 51 -5.36 1.35 -1.21
N VAL A 52 -5.58 2.39 -0.39
CA VAL A 52 -5.30 2.36 1.06
C VAL A 52 -6.12 1.28 1.74
N ALA A 53 -7.42 1.22 1.48
CA ALA A 53 -8.29 0.26 2.12
C ALA A 53 -8.00 -1.18 1.68
N ALA A 54 -7.67 -1.38 0.40
CA ALA A 54 -7.30 -2.71 -0.11
C ALA A 54 -6.03 -3.24 0.58
N VAL A 55 -5.02 -2.38 0.78
CA VAL A 55 -3.80 -2.73 1.52
C VAL A 55 -4.11 -2.92 3.01
N ARG A 56 -4.89 -2.01 3.62
CA ARG A 56 -5.30 -2.08 5.03
C ARG A 56 -5.98 -3.41 5.34
N ASP A 57 -7.02 -3.76 4.59
CA ASP A 57 -7.77 -5.01 4.80
C ASP A 57 -6.85 -6.24 4.64
N ALA A 58 -5.98 -6.24 3.63
CA ALA A 58 -5.06 -7.34 3.36
C ALA A 58 -4.03 -7.52 4.48
N PHE A 59 -3.40 -6.44 4.94
CA PHE A 59 -2.39 -6.50 6.00
C PHE A 59 -3.03 -6.80 7.37
N GLN A 60 -4.20 -6.25 7.66
CA GLN A 60 -4.93 -6.58 8.89
C GLN A 60 -5.34 -8.04 8.93
N GLU A 61 -5.73 -8.64 7.81
CA GLU A 61 -6.04 -10.07 7.78
C GLU A 61 -4.80 -10.95 8.02
N VAL A 62 -3.63 -10.58 7.48
CA VAL A 62 -2.40 -11.38 7.61
C VAL A 62 -1.71 -11.19 8.96
N PHE A 63 -1.72 -9.97 9.50
CA PHE A 63 -1.01 -9.59 10.73
C PHE A 63 -1.90 -9.48 11.97
N GLY A 64 -3.22 -9.42 11.82
CA GLY A 64 -4.19 -9.16 12.89
C GLY A 64 -4.19 -7.69 13.31
N MET A 65 -3.06 -7.21 13.84
CA MET A 65 -2.87 -5.82 14.26
C MET A 65 -1.93 -5.10 13.30
N ALA A 66 -2.50 -4.41 12.32
CA ALA A 66 -1.78 -3.53 11.40
C ALA A 66 -2.48 -2.17 11.29
N VAL A 67 -1.70 -1.11 11.51
CA VAL A 67 -2.07 0.28 11.22
C VAL A 67 -1.62 0.57 9.80
N VAL A 68 -2.57 0.96 8.96
CA VAL A 68 -2.29 1.32 7.56
C VAL A 68 -2.87 2.69 7.26
N THR A 69 -1.96 3.63 7.03
CA THR A 69 -2.26 5.02 6.66
C THR A 69 -1.93 5.26 5.19
N GLY A 70 -2.39 6.37 4.61
CA GLY A 70 -2.21 6.67 3.20
C GLY A 70 -1.74 8.09 2.97
N GLU A 71 -0.61 8.24 2.30
CA GLU A 71 0.02 9.53 2.04
C GLU A 71 0.14 9.82 0.55
N ALA A 72 -0.15 11.06 0.15
CA ALA A 72 -0.12 11.45 -1.25
C ALA A 72 1.32 11.57 -1.76
N ALA A 73 1.75 10.62 -2.60
CA ALA A 73 3.08 10.63 -3.19
C ALA A 73 3.09 11.15 -4.64
N GLN A 74 4.26 11.56 -5.11
CA GLN A 74 4.49 11.98 -6.50
C GLN A 74 5.51 11.06 -7.18
N SER A 75 5.43 10.96 -8.50
CA SER A 75 6.38 10.25 -9.36
C SER A 75 6.61 11.03 -10.64
N SER A 76 7.79 10.91 -11.23
CA SER A 76 8.16 11.51 -12.52
C SER A 76 7.84 10.60 -13.71
N ILE A 77 6.94 9.64 -13.51
CA ILE A 77 6.45 8.70 -14.54
C ILE A 77 5.15 9.23 -15.15
N ALA A 78 4.94 8.93 -16.43
CA ALA A 78 3.73 9.29 -17.17
C ALA A 78 2.45 8.77 -16.47
N PRO A 79 1.31 9.47 -16.60
CA PRO A 79 0.03 9.06 -16.00
C PRO A 79 -0.40 7.64 -16.34
N GLN A 80 -0.06 7.16 -17.55
CA GLN A 80 -0.21 5.77 -17.96
C GLN A 80 1.17 5.16 -18.20
N PRO A 81 1.79 4.57 -17.17
CA PRO A 81 3.05 3.86 -17.35
C PRO A 81 2.89 2.72 -18.36
N VAL A 82 3.92 2.51 -19.19
CA VAL A 82 3.97 1.44 -20.20
C VAL A 82 5.15 0.51 -19.90
N GLY A 83 4.85 -0.76 -19.67
CA GLY A 83 5.81 -1.81 -19.34
C GLY A 83 6.20 -1.86 -17.86
N TYR A 84 6.77 -2.99 -17.47
CA TYR A 84 7.16 -3.28 -16.08
C TYR A 84 8.15 -2.26 -15.52
N ALA A 85 9.16 -1.87 -16.30
CA ALA A 85 10.19 -0.95 -15.84
C ALA A 85 9.61 0.42 -15.42
N ALA A 86 8.66 0.96 -16.19
CA ALA A 86 8.01 2.22 -15.85
C ALA A 86 7.07 2.08 -14.64
N GLY A 87 6.31 0.98 -14.55
CA GLY A 87 5.45 0.70 -13.41
C GLY A 87 6.23 0.57 -12.09
N LEU A 88 7.31 -0.24 -12.09
CA LEU A 88 8.19 -0.43 -10.94
C LEU A 88 8.88 0.88 -10.54
N LYS A 89 9.46 1.60 -11.51
CA LYS A 89 10.10 2.88 -11.24
C LYS A 89 9.12 3.90 -10.66
N GLY A 90 7.88 3.95 -11.17
CA GLY A 90 6.84 4.83 -10.63
C GLY A 90 6.45 4.48 -9.21
N ALA A 91 6.31 3.18 -8.91
CA ALA A 91 6.04 2.72 -7.57
C ALA A 91 7.18 3.05 -6.59
N GLN A 92 8.44 2.83 -6.98
CA GLN A 92 9.61 3.15 -6.17
C GLN A 92 9.76 4.66 -5.94
N GLU A 93 9.65 5.48 -7.01
CA GLU A 93 9.77 6.93 -6.90
C GLU A 93 8.76 7.54 -5.91
N ARG A 94 7.58 6.93 -5.77
CA ARG A 94 6.60 7.35 -4.77
C ARG A 94 7.09 7.14 -3.34
N ILE A 95 7.67 5.97 -3.04
CA ILE A 95 8.26 5.68 -1.72
C ILE A 95 9.39 6.69 -1.47
N ASP A 96 10.32 6.79 -2.42
CA ASP A 96 11.46 7.69 -2.33
C ASP A 96 11.01 9.15 -2.15
N SER A 97 9.93 9.57 -2.81
CA SER A 97 9.42 10.94 -2.72
C SER A 97 8.97 11.28 -1.31
N LEU A 98 8.26 10.38 -0.63
CA LEU A 98 7.75 10.61 0.73
C LEU A 98 8.88 10.55 1.76
N ARG A 99 9.86 9.66 1.59
CA ARG A 99 11.07 9.65 2.44
C ARG A 99 11.86 10.94 2.28
N ARG A 100 12.11 11.36 1.04
CA ARG A 100 12.89 12.58 0.73
C ARG A 100 12.25 13.85 1.28
N THR A 101 10.91 13.93 1.27
CA THR A 101 10.19 15.08 1.83
C THR A 101 9.97 14.99 3.34
N GLY A 102 10.36 13.89 3.98
CA GLY A 102 10.19 13.66 5.41
C GLY A 102 8.73 13.42 5.83
N VAL A 103 7.83 13.11 4.87
CA VAL A 103 6.43 12.77 5.17
C VAL A 103 6.34 11.40 5.84
N ILE A 104 7.19 10.46 5.43
CA ILE A 104 7.38 9.18 6.12
C ILE A 104 8.79 9.10 6.69
N HIS A 105 8.93 8.44 7.83
CA HIS A 105 10.21 8.24 8.49
C HIS A 105 11.11 7.31 7.65
N GLU A 106 12.43 7.49 7.70
CA GLU A 106 13.40 6.71 6.90
C GLU A 106 13.34 5.21 7.17
N ASN A 107 12.97 4.81 8.39
CA ASN A 107 12.87 3.43 8.84
C ASN A 107 11.44 2.86 8.80
N GLN A 108 10.44 3.63 8.36
CA GLN A 108 9.06 3.16 8.33
C GLN A 108 8.81 2.29 7.09
N PRO A 109 8.21 1.10 7.24
CA PRO A 109 7.78 0.30 6.10
C PRO A 109 6.73 1.02 5.25
N ALA A 110 6.89 0.96 3.93
CA ALA A 110 6.01 1.62 2.99
C ALA A 110 5.54 0.67 1.88
N VAL A 111 4.28 0.80 1.49
CA VAL A 111 3.68 0.06 0.37
C VAL A 111 3.28 1.02 -0.74
N SER A 112 3.78 0.78 -1.95
CA SER A 112 3.37 1.50 -3.14
C SER A 112 2.49 0.62 -4.02
N VAL A 113 1.52 1.24 -4.69
CA VAL A 113 0.62 0.57 -5.64
C VAL A 113 0.57 1.41 -6.90
N GLU A 114 1.05 0.87 -8.02
CA GLU A 114 1.09 1.56 -9.31
C GLU A 114 0.56 0.67 -10.44
N SER A 115 -0.24 1.21 -11.34
CA SER A 115 -0.80 0.44 -12.47
C SER A 115 -0.07 0.80 -13.76
N PHE A 116 0.22 -0.18 -14.60
CA PHE A 116 0.83 0.02 -15.91
C PHE A 116 0.15 -0.87 -16.95
N ILE A 117 0.28 -0.50 -18.23
CA ILE A 117 -0.12 -1.37 -19.34
C ILE A 117 1.09 -2.02 -19.97
N VAL A 118 0.94 -3.25 -20.44
CA VAL A 118 2.01 -4.00 -21.10
C VAL A 118 1.46 -4.90 -22.19
N GLU A 119 2.20 -5.03 -23.28
CA GLU A 119 1.95 -6.02 -24.32
C GLU A 119 2.64 -7.33 -23.95
N LEU A 120 1.86 -8.36 -23.63
CA LEU A 120 2.41 -9.67 -23.24
C LEU A 120 2.51 -10.64 -24.41
N LEU A 121 1.71 -10.43 -25.45
CA LEU A 121 1.70 -11.19 -26.70
C LEU A 121 1.46 -10.20 -27.85
N PRO A 122 1.83 -10.53 -29.10
CA PRO A 122 1.63 -9.64 -30.23
C PRO A 122 0.20 -9.08 -30.28
N ASP A 123 0.09 -7.75 -30.23
CA ASP A 123 -1.15 -6.98 -30.22
C ASP A 123 -2.09 -7.22 -29.02
N LYS A 124 -1.65 -7.96 -28.00
CA LYS A 124 -2.45 -8.23 -26.79
C LYS A 124 -1.88 -7.48 -25.60
N TRP A 125 -2.64 -6.46 -25.21
CA TRP A 125 -2.32 -5.56 -24.12
C TRP A 125 -3.07 -5.93 -22.85
N PHE A 126 -2.43 -5.65 -21.72
CA PHE A 126 -2.95 -5.95 -20.39
C PHE A 126 -2.67 -4.79 -19.45
N ASP A 127 -3.59 -4.51 -18.54
CA ASP A 127 -3.38 -3.68 -17.36
C ASP A 127 -2.97 -4.57 -16.18
N ILE A 128 -1.92 -4.17 -15.48
CA ILE A 128 -1.37 -4.85 -14.30
C ILE A 128 -1.07 -3.81 -13.23
N GLY A 129 -1.53 -4.05 -12.00
CA GLY A 129 -1.08 -3.32 -10.82
C GLY A 129 0.18 -3.97 -10.23
N CYS A 130 1.24 -3.20 -10.07
CA CYS A 130 2.41 -3.55 -9.28
C CYS A 130 2.25 -3.01 -7.86
N LEU A 131 2.56 -3.86 -6.88
CA LEU A 131 2.66 -3.49 -5.47
C LEU A 131 4.10 -3.73 -5.02
N ILE A 132 4.70 -2.75 -4.38
CA ILE A 132 6.03 -2.84 -3.78
C ILE A 132 5.89 -2.60 -2.28
N ILE A 133 6.55 -3.41 -1.46
CA ILE A 133 6.80 -3.10 -0.06
C ILE A 133 8.29 -2.92 0.16
N GLU A 134 8.65 -1.84 0.85
CA GLU A 134 10.01 -1.54 1.28
C GLU A 134 10.02 -1.36 2.80
N ASP A 135 10.83 -2.18 3.47
CA ASP A 135 11.13 -2.09 4.90
C ASP A 135 12.65 -1.95 5.09
N PRO A 136 13.14 -0.71 5.27
CA PRO A 136 14.56 -0.44 5.42
C PRO A 136 15.19 -1.07 6.67
N VAL A 137 14.42 -1.26 7.75
CA VAL A 137 14.93 -1.81 9.01
C VAL A 137 15.33 -3.26 8.85
N ASN A 138 14.49 -4.03 8.16
CA ASN A 138 14.74 -5.45 7.91
C ASN A 138 15.42 -5.70 6.55
N GLY A 139 15.71 -4.65 5.77
CA GLY A 139 16.30 -4.76 4.43
C GLY A 139 15.41 -5.51 3.44
N ILE A 140 14.09 -5.41 3.59
CA ILE A 140 13.12 -6.15 2.78
C ILE A 140 12.62 -5.27 1.64
N HIS A 141 12.70 -5.81 0.42
CA HIS A 141 12.08 -5.25 -0.78
C HIS A 141 11.36 -6.37 -1.52
N LEU A 142 10.03 -6.28 -1.61
CA LEU A 142 9.21 -7.31 -2.25
C LEU A 142 8.22 -6.70 -3.23
N GLU A 143 7.91 -7.48 -4.25
CA GLU A 143 7.01 -7.09 -5.34
C GLU A 143 5.91 -8.14 -5.49
N ALA A 144 4.69 -7.67 -5.72
CA ALA A 144 3.55 -8.50 -6.11
C ALA A 144 2.78 -7.81 -7.23
N PHE A 145 2.08 -8.60 -8.03
CA PHE A 145 1.30 -8.09 -9.17
C PHE A 145 -0.15 -8.53 -9.05
N THR A 146 -1.07 -7.67 -9.48
CA THR A 146 -2.46 -8.07 -9.70
C THR A 146 -2.53 -9.04 -10.87
N GLN A 147 -3.64 -9.79 -10.94
CA GLN A 147 -3.99 -10.50 -12.17
C GLN A 147 -4.03 -9.53 -13.36
N ALA A 148 -3.62 -10.01 -14.54
CA ALA A 148 -3.60 -9.22 -15.76
C ALA A 148 -5.02 -9.06 -16.33
N THR A 149 -5.42 -7.82 -16.60
CA THR A 149 -6.73 -7.53 -17.21
C THR A 149 -6.54 -7.15 -18.68
N PRO A 150 -7.12 -7.91 -19.63
CA PRO A 150 -7.00 -7.60 -21.05
C PRO A 150 -7.51 -6.19 -21.38
N VAL A 151 -6.72 -5.43 -22.13
CA VAL A 151 -7.08 -4.11 -22.66
C VAL A 151 -7.20 -4.23 -24.17
N PRO A 152 -8.37 -3.93 -24.78
CA PRO A 152 -8.51 -3.96 -26.22
C PRO A 152 -7.52 -3.02 -26.92
N LEU A 153 -6.84 -3.54 -27.96
CA LEU A 153 -5.79 -2.84 -28.69
C LEU A 153 -6.22 -1.44 -29.16
N GLN A 154 -7.45 -1.29 -29.62
CA GLN A 154 -7.99 -0.02 -30.12
C GLN A 154 -7.91 1.11 -29.07
N TYR A 155 -8.11 0.80 -27.79
CA TYR A 155 -8.04 1.81 -26.72
C TYR A 155 -6.61 2.16 -26.35
N VAL A 156 -5.67 1.21 -26.48
CA VAL A 156 -4.24 1.50 -26.35
C VAL A 156 -3.75 2.36 -27.52
N GLN A 157 -4.17 2.04 -28.74
CA GLN A 157 -3.84 2.83 -29.94
C GLN A 157 -4.40 4.26 -29.84
N GLN A 158 -5.61 4.42 -29.34
CA GLN A 158 -6.19 5.74 -29.10
C GLN A 158 -5.44 6.51 -27.99
N ALA A 159 -5.04 5.87 -26.89
CA ALA A 159 -4.18 6.51 -25.89
C ALA A 159 -2.82 6.93 -26.47
N LYS A 160 -2.23 6.10 -27.34
CA LYS A 160 -0.99 6.42 -28.07
C LYS A 160 -1.16 7.59 -29.02
N SER A 161 -2.26 7.68 -29.77
CA SER A 161 -2.52 8.79 -30.71
C SER A 161 -2.81 10.10 -29.99
N LEU A 162 -3.40 10.05 -28.79
CA LEU A 162 -3.62 11.20 -27.92
C LEU A 162 -2.36 11.66 -27.16
N THR A 163 -1.25 10.92 -27.27
CA THR A 163 0.02 11.29 -26.62
C THR A 163 0.94 12.00 -27.62
N PRO A 164 1.22 13.31 -27.45
CA PRO A 164 2.09 14.07 -28.33
C PRO A 164 3.49 13.46 -28.48
N GLN A 165 4.11 13.61 -29.65
CA GLN A 165 5.45 13.06 -29.91
C GLN A 165 6.53 13.72 -29.03
N ASP A 166 6.35 14.99 -28.70
CA ASP A 166 7.20 15.82 -27.85
C ASP A 166 6.86 15.73 -26.36
N TYR A 167 5.97 14.80 -25.97
CA TYR A 167 5.64 14.57 -24.57
C TYR A 167 6.89 14.17 -23.76
N ASN A 168 7.23 14.98 -22.76
CA ASN A 168 8.46 14.85 -21.97
C ASN A 168 8.61 13.53 -21.21
N LEU A 169 7.51 12.86 -20.84
CA LEU A 169 7.54 11.57 -20.14
C LEU A 169 7.26 10.37 -21.06
N ARG A 170 7.33 10.55 -22.39
CA ARG A 170 7.06 9.50 -23.38
C ARG A 170 7.97 8.27 -23.22
N TRP A 171 9.16 8.44 -22.64
CA TRP A 171 10.07 7.35 -22.30
C TRP A 171 9.48 6.37 -21.28
N SER A 172 8.52 6.81 -20.47
CA SER A 172 7.90 6.04 -19.39
C SER A 172 6.47 5.61 -19.67
N GLY A 173 5.79 6.23 -20.64
CA GLY A 173 4.43 5.86 -20.98
C GLY A 173 3.64 6.92 -21.73
N LEU A 174 2.31 6.88 -21.55
CA LEU A 174 1.35 7.69 -22.29
C LEU A 174 0.80 8.82 -21.42
N LEU A 175 0.44 9.94 -22.08
CA LEU A 175 -0.14 11.11 -21.41
C LEU A 175 -1.56 10.81 -20.90
N VAL A 176 -2.32 10.03 -21.67
CA VAL A 176 -3.72 9.66 -21.38
C VAL A 176 -3.78 8.19 -20.98
N THR A 177 -4.56 7.89 -19.95
CA THR A 177 -4.77 6.51 -19.48
C THR A 177 -5.78 5.76 -20.32
N VAL A 178 -5.65 4.43 -20.36
CA VAL A 178 -6.64 3.56 -21.03
C VAL A 178 -8.00 3.66 -20.35
N GLY A 179 -8.05 3.89 -19.03
CA GLY A 179 -9.29 4.15 -18.29
C GLY A 179 -10.00 5.41 -18.78
N GLU A 180 -9.28 6.50 -19.02
CA GLU A 180 -9.85 7.75 -19.57
C GLU A 180 -10.35 7.57 -21.00
N VAL A 181 -9.64 6.77 -21.80
CA VAL A 181 -10.09 6.42 -23.15
C VAL A 181 -11.36 5.56 -23.08
N LEU A 182 -11.41 4.55 -22.21
CA LEU A 182 -12.56 3.66 -22.06
C LEU A 182 -13.82 4.43 -21.62
N GLU A 183 -13.70 5.29 -20.62
CA GLU A 183 -14.81 6.12 -20.11
C GLU A 183 -15.42 7.03 -21.19
N LYS A 184 -14.61 7.52 -22.14
CA LYS A 184 -15.11 8.35 -23.25
C LYS A 184 -15.82 7.55 -24.33
N ASN A 185 -15.49 6.27 -24.50
CA ASN A 185 -15.97 5.45 -25.63
C ASN A 185 -17.06 4.44 -25.24
N ILE A 186 -17.20 4.11 -23.96
CA ILE A 186 -18.15 3.10 -23.48
C ILE A 186 -19.06 3.70 -22.40
N LEU A 187 -20.38 3.57 -22.61
CA LEU A 187 -21.38 4.07 -21.67
C LEU A 187 -21.27 3.38 -20.30
N ASN A 188 -21.47 4.15 -19.23
CA ASN A 188 -21.48 3.69 -17.85
C ASN A 188 -20.17 3.05 -17.33
N ILE A 189 -19.03 3.35 -17.97
CA ILE A 189 -17.71 2.99 -17.44
C ILE A 189 -17.17 4.09 -16.55
N ASN A 190 -16.63 3.71 -15.39
CA ASN A 190 -15.81 4.59 -14.56
C ASN A 190 -14.33 4.34 -14.90
N ARG A 191 -13.59 5.39 -15.29
CA ARG A 191 -12.16 5.26 -15.65
C ARG A 191 -11.26 4.68 -14.56
N THR A 192 -11.69 4.72 -13.30
CA THR A 192 -10.91 4.23 -12.14
C THR A 192 -11.22 2.79 -11.74
N ASP A 193 -12.30 2.21 -12.28
CA ASP A 193 -12.79 0.87 -11.92
C ASP A 193 -13.42 0.11 -13.11
N TRP A 194 -12.96 0.41 -14.32
CA TRP A 194 -13.44 -0.23 -15.55
C TRP A 194 -13.22 -1.76 -15.56
N HIS A 195 -12.28 -2.26 -14.74
CA HIS A 195 -12.01 -3.67 -14.50
C HIS A 195 -13.27 -4.47 -14.14
N MET A 196 -14.18 -3.86 -13.36
CA MET A 196 -15.45 -4.49 -12.96
C MET A 196 -16.29 -4.86 -14.17
N VAL A 197 -16.38 -3.97 -15.16
CA VAL A 197 -17.20 -4.19 -16.36
C VAL A 197 -16.59 -5.27 -17.25
N PHE A 198 -15.26 -5.37 -17.29
CA PHE A 198 -14.54 -6.28 -18.20
C PHE A 198 -14.33 -7.68 -17.61
N THR A 199 -14.18 -7.78 -16.29
CA THR A 199 -13.77 -9.02 -15.62
C THR A 199 -14.72 -9.46 -14.50
N GLY A 200 -15.65 -8.60 -14.08
CA GLY A 200 -16.46 -8.83 -12.88
C GLY A 200 -15.72 -8.60 -11.57
N MET A 201 -14.45 -8.18 -11.62
CA MET A 201 -13.65 -7.86 -10.43
C MET A 201 -13.35 -6.37 -10.38
N SER A 202 -13.66 -5.74 -9.24
CA SER A 202 -13.25 -4.36 -8.99
C SER A 202 -11.73 -4.25 -8.87
N ARG A 203 -11.21 -3.07 -9.19
CA ARG A 203 -9.83 -2.69 -8.95
C ARG A 203 -9.43 -2.86 -7.48
N ARG A 204 -10.32 -2.53 -6.54
CA ARG A 204 -10.07 -2.73 -5.11
C ARG A 204 -9.81 -4.21 -4.80
N GLN A 205 -10.65 -5.11 -5.30
CA GLN A 205 -10.50 -6.56 -5.07
C GLN A 205 -9.19 -7.09 -5.67
N MET A 206 -8.84 -6.63 -6.88
CA MET A 206 -7.57 -6.99 -7.51
C MET A 206 -6.36 -6.53 -6.68
N ILE A 207 -6.36 -5.28 -6.20
CA ILE A 207 -5.30 -4.74 -5.33
C ILE A 207 -5.24 -5.51 -4.02
N TYR A 208 -6.38 -5.78 -3.38
CA TYR A 208 -6.45 -6.52 -2.12
C TYR A 208 -5.86 -7.93 -2.27
N SER A 209 -6.18 -8.64 -3.36
CA SER A 209 -5.64 -9.98 -3.60
C SER A 209 -4.11 -9.97 -3.71
N ALA A 210 -3.54 -9.02 -4.47
CA ALA A 210 -2.10 -8.87 -4.58
C ALA A 210 -1.45 -8.40 -3.26
N ALA A 211 -2.10 -7.48 -2.55
CA ALA A 211 -1.61 -6.97 -1.26
C ALA A 211 -1.60 -8.07 -0.19
N LYS A 212 -2.56 -9.00 -0.23
CA LYS A 212 -2.62 -10.14 0.69
C LYS A 212 -1.48 -11.12 0.45
N ALA A 213 -1.19 -11.41 -0.83
CA ALA A 213 -0.01 -12.19 -1.19
C ALA A 213 1.28 -11.50 -0.72
N LEU A 214 1.39 -10.19 -0.98
CA LEU A 214 2.54 -9.38 -0.56
C LEU A 214 2.72 -9.38 0.98
N ALA A 215 1.64 -9.19 1.73
CA ALA A 215 1.66 -9.22 3.20
C ALA A 215 2.09 -10.60 3.73
N GLY A 216 1.64 -11.68 3.09
CA GLY A 216 2.06 -13.04 3.42
C GLY A 216 3.56 -13.27 3.20
N LEU A 217 4.08 -12.86 2.04
CA LEU A 217 5.51 -12.91 1.72
C LEU A 217 6.34 -12.07 2.69
N TYR A 218 5.87 -10.86 2.99
CA TYR A 218 6.50 -9.96 3.94
C TYR A 218 6.58 -10.58 5.34
N LYS A 219 5.48 -11.16 5.83
CA LYS A 219 5.44 -11.84 7.12
C LYS A 219 6.44 -12.99 7.23
N GLN A 220 6.71 -13.70 6.13
CA GLN A 220 7.69 -14.79 6.10
C GLN A 220 9.14 -14.29 6.17
N GLN A 221 9.42 -13.07 5.72
CA GLN A 221 10.76 -12.49 5.74
C GLN A 221 11.08 -11.71 7.00
N LEU A 222 10.06 -11.32 7.77
CA LEU A 222 10.28 -10.67 9.06
C LEU A 222 11.00 -11.61 10.03
N PRO A 223 11.94 -11.08 10.84
CA PRO A 223 12.58 -11.85 11.89
C PRO A 223 11.55 -12.53 12.82
N PRO A 224 11.84 -13.73 13.36
CA PRO A 224 10.99 -14.34 14.37
C PRO A 224 10.80 -13.37 15.53
N ARG A 225 9.55 -13.13 15.94
CA ARG A 225 9.29 -12.34 17.14
C ARG A 225 9.89 -13.09 18.33
N THR A 226 10.88 -12.50 18.99
CA THR A 226 11.34 -12.96 20.30
C THR A 226 10.16 -12.77 21.26
N ILE A 227 9.60 -13.88 21.76
CA ILE A 227 8.52 -13.89 22.75
C ILE A 227 9.10 -13.60 24.13
#